data_AF-A0A6I6GRX1-F1
#
_entry.id   AF-A0A6I6GRX1-F1
#
_cell.length_a   1.000
_cell.length_b   1.000
_cell.length_c   1.000
_cell.angle_alpha   90.00
_cell.angle_beta   90.00
_cell.angle_gamma   90.00
#
_symmetry.space_group_name_H-M   'P 1'
#
loop_
_entity.id
_entity.type
_entity.pdbx_description
1 polymer ?
#
loop_
_entity_poly.entity_id
_entity_poly.type
_entity_poly.pdbx_seq_one_letter_code
_entity_poly.pdbx_strand_id
1 'polypeptide(L)' 'MAKPFPVSPKHPERICWGCDRYCAANALACGNGADRTMHPVEVFGEDWNVPGDYGLGLPDSQDTAQEQGAA' A
#
# COMPACT_ATOMS: atom_id res chain seq x y z
N MET A 1 8.49 -13.94 8.03
CA MET A 1 8.93 -12.54 7.93
C MET A 1 8.57 -12.06 6.54
N ALA A 2 7.64 -11.13 6.42
CA ALA A 2 7.35 -10.51 5.13
C ALA A 2 8.59 -9.71 4.69
N LYS A 3 8.95 -9.80 3.41
CA LYS A 3 9.98 -8.92 2.86
C LYS A 3 9.43 -7.49 2.88
N PRO A 4 10.27 -6.46 3.07
CA PRO A 4 9.81 -5.08 3.05
C PRO A 4 9.14 -4.80 1.70
N PHE A 5 7.96 -4.17 1.75
CA PHE A 5 7.24 -3.74 0.56
C PHE A 5 7.95 -2.50 -0.03
N PRO A 6 8.56 -2.61 -1.22
CA PRO A 6 9.33 -1.52 -1.80
C PRO A 6 8.39 -0.40 -2.29
N VAL A 7 8.73 0.85 -2.01
CA VAL A 7 7.93 2.01 -2.45
C VAL A 7 8.02 2.21 -3.97
N SER A 8 9.21 2.07 -4.56
CA SER A 8 9.46 2.26 -5.99
C SER A 8 10.30 1.11 -6.55
N PRO A 9 9.68 -0.03 -6.88
CA PRO A 9 10.35 -1.10 -7.62
C PRO A 9 10.67 -0.66 -9.06
N LYS A 10 11.86 -1.03 -9.57
CA LYS A 10 12.29 -0.65 -10.94
C LYS A 10 11.48 -1.32 -12.06
N HIS A 11 11.00 -2.54 -11.82
CA HIS A 11 10.25 -3.36 -12.77
C HIS A 11 9.05 -4.02 -12.08
N PRO A 12 8.04 -3.24 -11.65
CA PRO A 12 6.88 -3.77 -10.94
C PRO A 12 6.11 -4.82 -11.77
N GLU A 13 6.15 -4.72 -13.10
CA GLU A 13 5.43 -5.56 -14.04
C GLU A 13 5.89 -7.03 -14.04
N ARG A 14 7.11 -7.29 -13.55
CA ARG A 14 7.74 -8.63 -13.58
C ARG A 14 7.44 -9.46 -12.33
N ILE A 15 6.83 -8.86 -11.32
CA ILE A 15 6.60 -9.45 -10.01
C ILE A 15 5.10 -9.47 -9.72
N CYS A 16 4.65 -10.52 -9.04
CA CYS A 16 3.33 -10.55 -8.44
C CYS A 16 3.38 -10.05 -7.00
N TRP A 17 2.57 -9.03 -6.72
CA TRP A 17 2.55 -8.32 -5.45
C TRP A 17 1.44 -8.80 -4.49
N GLY A 18 0.75 -9.90 -4.84
CA GLY A 18 -0.37 -10.43 -4.07
C GLY A 18 0.02 -11.21 -2.81
N CYS A 19 1.29 -11.56 -2.63
CA CYS A 19 1.79 -12.18 -1.40
C CYS A 19 3.26 -11.84 -1.12
N ASP A 20 3.71 -12.11 0.10
CA ASP A 20 5.08 -11.85 0.58
C ASP A 20 6.19 -12.63 -0.15
N ARG A 21 5.82 -13.55 -1.06
CA ARG A 21 6.79 -14.34 -1.81
C ARG A 21 7.39 -13.56 -2.97
N TYR A 22 6.68 -12.58 -3.52
CA TYR A 22 7.07 -11.82 -4.72
C TYR A 22 7.48 -12.74 -5.87
N CYS A 23 6.58 -13.64 -6.24
CA CYS A 23 6.79 -14.57 -7.35
C CYS A 23 6.96 -13.80 -8.66
N ALA A 24 7.72 -14.34 -9.60
CA ALA A 24 7.77 -13.79 -10.96
C ALA A 24 6.38 -13.85 -11.60
N ALA A 25 6.06 -12.88 -12.47
CA ALA A 25 4.76 -12.76 -13.13
C ALA A 25 4.35 -14.03 -13.91
N ASN A 26 5.32 -14.83 -14.36
CA ASN A 26 5.11 -16.08 -15.11
C ASN A 26 5.20 -17.35 -14.25
N ALA A 27 5.42 -17.25 -12.94
CA ALA A 27 5.66 -18.39 -12.04
C ALA A 27 4.94 -18.19 -10.70
N LEU A 28 3.62 -18.04 -10.76
CA LEU A 28 2.77 -17.69 -9.62
C LEU A 28 2.51 -18.90 -8.72
N ALA A 29 2.94 -18.81 -7.46
CA ALA A 29 2.75 -19.88 -6.48
C ALA A 29 1.44 -19.74 -5.67
N CYS A 30 0.89 -18.54 -5.52
CA CYS A 30 -0.24 -18.27 -4.62
C CYS A 30 -1.60 -18.12 -5.34
N GLY A 31 -1.62 -18.12 -6.68
CA GLY A 31 -2.78 -17.70 -7.46
C GLY A 31 -3.63 -18.81 -8.06
N ASN A 32 -3.34 -20.11 -7.87
CA ASN A 32 -4.00 -21.19 -8.63
C ASN A 32 -4.03 -20.95 -10.17
N GLY A 33 -3.03 -20.24 -10.71
CA GLY A 33 -3.01 -19.82 -12.12
C GLY A 33 -3.77 -18.52 -12.43
N ALA A 34 -4.30 -17.80 -11.45
CA ALA A 34 -4.81 -16.45 -11.59
C ALA A 34 -3.68 -15.46 -11.95
N ASP A 35 -4.03 -14.40 -12.66
CA ASP A 35 -3.09 -13.39 -13.15
C ASP A 35 -2.29 -12.70 -12.03
N ARG A 36 -1.17 -12.09 -12.43
CA ARG A 36 -0.30 -11.34 -11.52
C ARG A 36 -1.09 -10.19 -10.86
N THR A 37 -0.87 -9.98 -9.57
CA THR A 37 -1.29 -8.74 -8.89
C THR A 37 -0.27 -7.64 -9.21
N MET A 38 -0.75 -6.50 -9.72
CA MET A 38 0.06 -5.33 -10.03
C MET A 38 0.54 -4.62 -8.76
N HIS A 39 1.69 -3.94 -8.83
CA HIS A 39 2.12 -3.04 -7.77
C HIS A 39 1.24 -1.78 -7.76
N PRO A 40 0.92 -1.19 -6.59
CA PRO A 40 0.18 0.07 -6.51
C PRO A 40 0.77 1.18 -7.39
N VAL A 41 2.10 1.25 -7.51
CA VAL A 41 2.79 2.20 -8.41
C VAL A 41 2.37 2.08 -9.88
N GLU A 42 2.00 0.88 -10.36
CA GLU A 42 1.58 0.67 -11.75
C GLU A 42 0.21 1.29 -12.03
N VAL A 43 -0.65 1.37 -11.01
CA VAL A 43 -2.05 1.78 -11.13
C VAL A 43 -2.25 3.23 -10.67
N PHE A 44 -1.60 3.61 -9.57
CA PHE A 44 -1.76 4.91 -8.92
C PHE A 44 -0.60 5.87 -9.23
N GLY A 45 0.53 5.40 -9.75
CA GLY A 45 1.71 6.23 -10.03
C GLY A 45 2.73 6.26 -8.89
N GLU A 46 3.74 7.11 -9.04
CA GLU A 46 4.92 7.18 -8.16
C GLU A 46 4.57 7.64 -6.73
N ASP A 47 3.47 8.36 -6.58
CA ASP A 47 2.94 8.94 -5.34
C ASP A 47 1.89 8.05 -4.66
N TRP A 48 1.76 6.78 -5.07
CA TRP A 48 0.78 5.84 -4.49
C TRP A 48 0.87 5.70 -2.96
N ASN A 49 2.05 5.91 -2.38
CA ASN A 49 2.30 5.79 -0.94
C ASN A 49 2.11 7.11 -0.17
N VAL A 50 1.83 8.21 -0.87
CA VAL A 50 1.55 9.51 -0.27
C VAL A 50 0.08 9.52 0.17
N PRO A 51 -0.22 9.83 1.44
CA PRO A 51 -1.60 10.05 1.86
C PRO A 51 -2.20 11.20 1.05
N GLY A 52 -3.12 10.88 0.13
CA GLY A 52 -3.90 11.89 -0.59
C GLY A 52 -5.00 12.48 0.28
N ASP A 53 -5.55 13.62 -0.14
CA ASP A 53 -6.82 14.11 0.40
C ASP A 53 -7.96 13.39 -0.34
N TYR A 54 -8.49 12.35 0.30
CA TYR A 54 -9.59 11.54 -0.23
C TYR A 54 -10.97 12.14 0.07
N GLY A 55 -11.03 13.39 0.55
CA GLY A 55 -12.27 14.14 0.82
C GLY A 55 -13.13 13.55 1.94
N LEU A 56 -12.70 12.45 2.55
CA LEU A 56 -13.22 12.01 3.84
C LEU A 56 -12.46 12.82 4.86
N GLY A 57 -13.04 13.95 5.27
CA GLY A 57 -12.51 14.75 6.36
C GLY A 57 -12.25 13.83 7.54
N LEU A 58 -10.98 13.46 7.75
CA LEU A 58 -10.56 12.91 9.03
C LEU A 58 -10.94 14.01 10.02
N PRO A 59 -11.75 13.72 11.05
CA PRO A 59 -11.91 14.69 12.11
C PRO A 59 -10.50 15.04 12.56
N ASP A 60 -10.14 16.32 12.46
CA ASP A 60 -8.84 16.81 12.87
C ASP A 60 -8.57 16.18 14.23
N SER A 61 -7.45 15.45 14.37
CA SER A 61 -7.07 14.81 15.64
C SER A 61 -6.68 15.85 16.71
N GLN A 62 -7.19 17.07 16.59
CA GLN A 62 -7.11 18.18 17.52
C GLN A 62 -8.33 18.17 18.46
N ASP A 63 -8.69 17.01 19.00
CA ASP A 63 -9.81 16.90 19.97
C ASP A 63 -9.45 16.12 21.25
N THR A 64 -8.16 16.06 21.62
CA THR A 64 -7.76 15.55 22.97
C THR A 64 -6.54 16.29 23.53
N ALA A 65 -6.58 17.62 23.56
CA ALA A 65 -5.63 18.40 24.38
C ALA A 65 -6.22 19.66 25.04
N GLN A 66 -7.54 19.85 25.05
CA GLN A 66 -8.19 20.93 25.81
C GLN A 66 -9.48 20.44 26.47
N GLU A 67 -9.37 19.69 27.57
CA GLU A 67 -10.30 19.80 28.72
C GLU A 67 -9.77 18.95 29.89
N GLN A 68 -8.68 19.37 30.53
CA GLN A 68 -8.35 18.96 31.89
C GLN A 68 -8.41 20.20 32.79
N GLY A 69 -9.54 20.35 33.49
CA GLY A 69 -9.60 21.06 34.77
C GLY A 69 -9.98 22.54 34.74
N ALA A 70 -11.26 22.81 34.45
CA ALA A 70 -11.96 23.86 35.20
C ALA A 70 -12.27 23.34 36.61
N ALA A 71 -11.58 23.87 37.63
CA ALA A 71 -12.03 24.00 39.02
C ALA A 71 -10.96 24.73 39.84
#